data_AF-A0AA38S510-F1
#
_entry.id   AF-A0AA38S510-F1
#
_cell.length_a   1.000
_cell.length_b   1.000
_cell.length_c   1.000
_cell.angle_alpha   90.00
_cell.angle_beta   90.00
_cell.angle_gamma   90.00
#
_symmetry.space_group_name_H-M   'P 1'
#
loop_
_entity.id
_entity.type
_entity.pdbx_description
1 polymer ?
#
loop_
_entity_poly.entity_id
_entity_poly.type
_entity_poly.pdbx_seq_one_letter_code
_entity_poly.pdbx_strand_id
1 'polypeptide(L)'
;MNRREQFKPQENQCRAEGCNGEVFSKIFAGDDRRQTPTGNRNPLSPVGGDHPLQQRRVFPEGSRILSSFCKKHTCSLFVTEEGCGFKKPIHDTVCALHECKTPECRTIVEGSYPFCATHIQCTVGSCGKARYLPKGGKEYLPGCEMHATCAAGRCSELRILGSIFCQDHTCQERGCDKAGSHGTYCHIHRCEYEFCRDNKSWEGNRARGKYCSLHRCSEEKCLAKVLDEQLCVDHFKALYIAKGRGEANPGEGRAKLKQALAVKRLTDCQDPGDDWHRASSMSIAADMDIRKSKPDRRATVSPHVESQYDSDPRASVISRSSHNGDVGALW
;
A
#
# COMPACT_ATOMS: atom_id res chain seq x y z
N MET A 1 -24.16 -35.59 -49.40
CA MET A 1 -23.41 -34.34 -49.17
C MET A 1 -24.36 -33.28 -48.64
N ASN A 2 -24.45 -33.11 -47.32
CA ASN A 2 -25.34 -32.12 -46.70
C ASN A 2 -24.66 -30.74 -46.70
N ARG A 3 -25.14 -29.84 -47.56
CA ARG A 3 -24.81 -28.41 -47.53
C ARG A 3 -25.41 -27.83 -46.25
N ARG A 4 -24.57 -27.58 -45.23
CA ARG A 4 -24.93 -26.64 -44.16
C ARG A 4 -25.05 -25.27 -44.80
N GLU A 5 -26.27 -24.84 -45.07
CA GLU A 5 -26.56 -23.44 -45.36
C GLU A 5 -26.12 -22.62 -44.14
N GLN A 6 -25.04 -21.85 -44.31
CA GLN A 6 -24.62 -20.88 -43.32
C GLN A 6 -25.68 -19.78 -43.28
N PHE A 7 -26.58 -19.84 -42.30
CA PHE A 7 -27.44 -18.71 -41.95
C PHE A 7 -26.55 -17.52 -41.61
N LYS A 8 -26.43 -16.57 -42.53
CA LYS A 8 -25.87 -15.26 -42.22
C LYS A 8 -26.87 -14.59 -41.27
N PRO A 9 -26.49 -14.29 -40.02
CA PRO A 9 -27.36 -13.55 -39.12
C PRO A 9 -27.70 -12.22 -39.80
N GLN A 10 -29.00 -11.89 -39.86
CA GLN A 10 -29.41 -10.59 -40.38
C GLN A 10 -28.73 -9.49 -39.55
N GLU A 11 -27.97 -8.61 -40.21
CA GLU A 11 -27.12 -7.60 -39.55
C GLU A 11 -27.91 -6.62 -38.65
N ASN A 12 -29.24 -6.61 -38.77
CA ASN A 12 -30.13 -5.71 -38.05
C ASN A 12 -30.93 -6.34 -36.89
N GLN A 13 -30.63 -7.58 -36.51
CA GLN A 13 -31.34 -8.27 -35.42
C GLN A 13 -30.58 -8.25 -34.09
N CYS A 14 -31.30 -8.06 -32.98
CA CYS A 14 -30.74 -8.12 -31.64
C CYS A 14 -30.07 -9.47 -31.36
N ARG A 15 -28.82 -9.46 -30.87
CA ARG A 15 -28.11 -10.70 -30.50
C ARG A 15 -28.54 -11.30 -29.15
N ALA A 16 -29.59 -10.80 -28.52
CA ALA A 16 -30.05 -11.36 -27.25
C ALA A 16 -30.90 -12.59 -27.54
N GLU A 17 -30.59 -13.71 -26.88
CA GLU A 17 -31.38 -14.95 -27.00
C GLU A 17 -32.88 -14.68 -26.80
N GLY A 18 -33.70 -15.15 -27.76
CA GLY A 18 -35.15 -14.96 -27.76
C GLY A 18 -35.65 -13.55 -28.11
N CYS A 19 -34.77 -12.62 -28.52
CA CYS A 19 -35.17 -11.26 -28.89
C CYS A 19 -35.10 -11.02 -30.39
N ASN A 20 -36.26 -10.78 -31.02
CA ASN A 20 -36.37 -10.41 -32.43
C ASN A 20 -36.44 -8.88 -32.64
N GLY A 21 -35.99 -8.10 -31.66
CA GLY A 21 -36.02 -6.64 -31.77
C GLY A 21 -34.98 -6.12 -32.76
N GLU A 22 -35.30 -5.03 -33.45
CA GLU A 22 -34.34 -4.32 -34.30
C GLU A 22 -33.20 -3.71 -33.48
N VAL A 23 -31.97 -3.80 -34.00
CA VAL A 23 -30.79 -3.23 -33.36
C VAL A 23 -30.91 -1.71 -33.21
N PHE A 24 -30.46 -1.21 -32.06
CA PHE A 24 -30.46 0.22 -31.79
C PHE A 24 -29.30 0.89 -32.54
N SER A 25 -29.57 2.02 -33.19
CA SER A 25 -28.55 2.80 -33.89
C SER A 25 -28.52 4.23 -33.42
N LYS A 26 -27.32 4.81 -33.29
CA LYS A 26 -27.12 6.23 -33.05
C LYS A 26 -26.36 6.87 -34.20
N ILE A 27 -26.86 8.01 -34.65
CA ILE A 27 -26.15 8.90 -35.58
C ILE A 27 -25.49 9.97 -34.72
N PHE A 28 -24.18 10.13 -34.87
CA PHE A 28 -23.46 11.23 -34.23
C PHE A 28 -23.64 12.45 -35.12
N ALA A 29 -24.52 13.37 -34.69
CA ALA A 29 -24.49 14.74 -35.19
C ALA A 29 -23.10 15.26 -34.84
N GLY A 30 -22.32 15.68 -35.84
CA GLY A 30 -21.03 16.30 -35.57
C GLY A 30 -21.28 17.46 -34.62
N ASP A 31 -20.50 17.51 -33.54
CA ASP A 31 -20.52 18.67 -32.69
C ASP A 31 -19.83 19.77 -33.52
N ASP A 32 -20.63 20.58 -34.22
CA ASP A 32 -20.21 21.71 -35.08
C ASP A 32 -19.60 22.86 -34.24
N ARG A 33 -19.13 22.54 -33.03
CA ARG A 33 -18.24 23.34 -32.22
C ARG A 33 -16.88 23.37 -32.88
N ARG A 34 -16.71 24.33 -33.80
CA ARG A 34 -15.44 25.03 -33.97
C ARG A 34 -14.85 25.27 -32.58
N GLN A 35 -13.74 24.59 -32.28
CA GLN A 35 -12.97 24.83 -31.07
C GLN A 35 -12.57 26.32 -31.06
N THR A 36 -13.33 27.14 -30.34
CA THR A 36 -12.84 28.45 -29.94
C THR A 36 -11.76 28.22 -28.88
N PRO A 37 -10.53 28.72 -29.08
CA PRO A 37 -9.45 28.56 -28.13
C PRO A 37 -9.69 29.51 -26.97
N THR A 38 -10.54 29.13 -26.01
CA THR A 38 -10.74 29.92 -24.80
C THR A 38 -10.57 29.09 -23.54
N GLY A 39 -9.47 29.39 -22.84
CA GLY A 39 -9.49 29.54 -21.39
C GLY A 39 -9.10 28.31 -20.57
N ASN A 40 -7.87 28.37 -20.04
CA ASN A 40 -7.40 27.74 -18.80
C ASN A 40 -8.48 27.03 -17.97
N ARG A 41 -8.53 25.70 -18.03
CA ARG A 41 -9.13 24.87 -16.98
C ARG A 41 -8.04 24.02 -16.33
N ASN A 42 -7.96 24.12 -15.02
CA ASN A 42 -7.03 23.38 -14.17
C ASN A 42 -7.25 21.86 -14.31
N PRO A 43 -6.18 21.07 -14.51
CA PRO A 43 -6.27 19.62 -14.61
C PRO A 43 -6.28 18.99 -13.22
N LEU A 44 -7.45 18.54 -12.76
CA LEU A 44 -7.58 17.56 -11.69
C LEU A 44 -7.87 16.19 -12.29
N SER A 45 -6.91 15.66 -13.06
CA SER A 45 -6.92 14.26 -13.49
C SER A 45 -5.74 13.55 -12.81
N PRO A 46 -5.96 12.47 -12.05
CA PRO A 46 -4.85 11.70 -11.49
C PRO A 46 -4.10 11.00 -12.62
N VAL A 47 -2.82 11.35 -12.74
CA VAL A 47 -1.83 10.71 -13.63
C VAL A 47 -1.40 9.40 -12.99
N GLY A 48 -1.46 8.29 -13.73
CA GLY A 48 -0.68 7.09 -13.39
C GLY A 48 -1.48 5.81 -13.16
N GLY A 49 -2.20 5.36 -14.18
CA GLY A 49 -2.61 3.96 -14.28
C GLY A 49 -2.51 3.53 -15.74
N ASP A 50 -1.58 2.63 -16.06
CA ASP A 50 -1.44 1.96 -17.36
C ASP A 50 -2.62 0.99 -17.57
N HIS A 51 -3.85 1.51 -17.55
CA HIS A 51 -4.95 0.82 -18.20
C HIS A 51 -4.79 1.02 -19.69
N PRO A 52 -5.03 -0.01 -20.53
CA PRO A 52 -5.09 0.18 -21.97
C PRO A 52 -6.10 1.29 -22.21
N LEU A 53 -5.59 2.47 -22.61
CA LEU A 53 -6.44 3.58 -23.02
C LEU A 53 -7.36 2.98 -24.04
N GLN A 54 -8.64 2.81 -23.70
CA GLN A 54 -9.66 2.54 -24.69
C GLN A 54 -9.52 3.71 -25.64
N GLN A 55 -8.89 3.43 -26.80
CA GLN A 55 -8.68 4.42 -27.85
C GLN A 55 -10.03 5.07 -28.05
N ARG A 56 -10.12 6.37 -27.68
CA ARG A 56 -11.31 7.15 -27.95
C ARG A 56 -11.57 6.98 -29.43
N ARG A 57 -12.62 6.24 -29.76
CA ARG A 57 -12.98 6.02 -31.15
C ARG A 57 -13.51 7.35 -31.64
N VAL A 58 -12.71 8.06 -32.41
CA VAL A 58 -13.15 9.26 -33.10
C VAL A 58 -13.99 8.80 -34.27
N PHE A 59 -15.30 8.93 -34.15
CA PHE A 59 -16.21 8.62 -35.24
C PHE A 59 -16.36 9.87 -36.12
N PRO A 60 -16.15 9.77 -37.44
CA PRO A 60 -16.39 10.88 -38.33
C PRO A 60 -17.85 11.34 -38.26
N GLU A 61 -18.07 12.63 -38.49
CA GLU A 61 -19.40 13.23 -38.50
C GLU A 61 -20.37 12.45 -39.43
N GLY A 62 -21.59 12.22 -38.95
CA GLY A 62 -22.58 11.43 -39.68
C GLY A 62 -22.39 9.91 -39.58
N SER A 63 -21.35 9.43 -38.89
CA SER A 63 -21.19 7.99 -38.65
C SER A 63 -22.36 7.44 -37.85
N ARG A 64 -22.95 6.36 -38.37
CA ARG A 64 -23.96 5.57 -37.68
C ARG A 64 -23.29 4.41 -36.97
N ILE A 65 -23.38 4.36 -35.64
CA ILE A 65 -22.95 3.20 -34.86
C ILE A 65 -24.17 2.35 -34.58
N LEU A 66 -24.09 1.07 -34.96
CA LEU A 66 -25.09 0.06 -34.64
C LEU A 66 -24.68 -0.65 -33.35
N SER A 67 -25.61 -0.72 -32.40
CA SER A 67 -25.48 -1.62 -31.25
C SER A 67 -25.69 -3.05 -31.73
N SER A 68 -25.01 -4.01 -31.12
CA SER A 68 -25.34 -5.43 -31.33
C SER A 68 -26.68 -5.85 -30.70
N PHE A 69 -27.35 -4.92 -30.01
CA PHE A 69 -28.55 -5.15 -29.22
C PHE A 69 -29.66 -4.15 -29.58
N CYS A 70 -30.92 -4.53 -29.34
CA CYS A 70 -32.06 -3.62 -29.48
C CYS A 70 -32.14 -2.65 -28.31
N LYS A 71 -33.01 -1.62 -28.41
CA LYS A 71 -33.19 -0.60 -27.36
C LYS A 71 -33.45 -1.16 -25.95
N LYS A 72 -34.09 -2.33 -25.83
CA LYS A 72 -34.34 -3.01 -24.55
C LYS A 72 -33.11 -3.70 -23.95
N HIS A 73 -32.11 -4.02 -24.77
CA HIS A 73 -30.92 -4.79 -24.39
C HIS A 73 -29.61 -4.00 -24.55
N THR A 74 -29.65 -2.81 -25.16
CA THR A 74 -28.52 -1.90 -25.26
C THR A 74 -28.32 -1.16 -23.94
N CYS A 75 -27.08 -1.18 -23.42
CA CYS A 75 -26.67 -0.38 -22.25
C CYS A 75 -26.94 1.11 -22.50
N SER A 76 -27.43 1.87 -21.52
CA SER A 76 -27.68 3.31 -21.67
C SER A 76 -26.41 4.10 -22.02
N LEU A 77 -25.25 3.65 -21.54
CA LEU A 77 -23.93 4.18 -21.89
C LEU A 77 -23.45 3.81 -23.31
N PHE A 78 -24.27 3.14 -24.12
CA PHE A 78 -24.00 3.06 -25.57
C PHE A 78 -24.15 4.42 -26.25
N VAL A 79 -25.01 5.28 -25.70
CA VAL A 79 -25.30 6.61 -26.25
C VAL A 79 -24.23 7.63 -25.84
N THR A 80 -23.43 7.36 -24.82
CA THR A 80 -22.35 8.26 -24.39
C THR A 80 -21.10 8.10 -25.28
N GLU A 81 -20.10 8.96 -25.07
CA GLU A 81 -18.83 8.92 -25.82
C GLU A 81 -18.08 7.59 -25.67
N GLU A 82 -18.37 6.82 -24.61
CA GLU A 82 -17.73 5.53 -24.33
C GLU A 82 -18.24 4.40 -25.23
N GLY A 83 -19.46 4.51 -25.76
CA GLY A 83 -20.02 3.56 -26.71
C GLY A 83 -20.10 2.12 -26.18
N CYS A 84 -20.68 1.90 -25.00
CA CYS A 84 -20.78 0.57 -24.39
C CYS A 84 -21.49 -0.45 -25.29
N GLY A 85 -20.74 -1.45 -25.76
CA GLY A 85 -21.25 -2.52 -26.62
C GLY A 85 -21.81 -3.75 -25.91
N PHE A 86 -21.99 -3.75 -24.58
CA PHE A 86 -22.40 -4.93 -23.82
C PHE A 86 -23.92 -5.03 -23.64
N LYS A 87 -24.42 -6.27 -23.57
CA LYS A 87 -25.83 -6.58 -23.30
C LYS A 87 -26.18 -6.18 -21.87
N LYS A 88 -27.25 -5.42 -21.68
CA LYS A 88 -27.87 -5.25 -20.36
C LYS A 88 -28.99 -6.27 -20.12
N PRO A 89 -29.26 -6.65 -18.86
CA PRO A 89 -30.47 -7.37 -18.50
C PRO A 89 -31.74 -6.56 -18.85
N ILE A 90 -32.87 -7.25 -19.00
CA ILE A 90 -34.14 -6.66 -19.48
C ILE A 90 -34.66 -5.56 -18.55
N HIS A 91 -34.46 -5.73 -17.25
CA HIS A 91 -35.01 -4.84 -16.22
C HIS A 91 -34.03 -3.75 -15.78
N ASP A 92 -32.77 -3.82 -16.22
CA ASP A 92 -31.74 -2.88 -15.81
C ASP A 92 -31.57 -1.76 -16.84
N THR A 93 -30.94 -0.67 -16.42
CA THR A 93 -30.66 0.49 -17.29
C THR A 93 -29.30 0.39 -17.96
N VAL A 94 -28.36 -0.31 -17.32
CA VAL A 94 -26.97 -0.50 -17.74
C VAL A 94 -26.58 -1.97 -17.74
N CYS A 95 -25.43 -2.32 -18.32
CA CYS A 95 -24.89 -3.68 -18.26
C CYS A 95 -24.12 -3.93 -16.96
N ALA A 96 -23.85 -5.20 -16.64
CA ALA A 96 -23.15 -5.62 -15.42
C ALA A 96 -21.74 -5.03 -15.23
N LEU A 97 -21.13 -4.47 -16.29
CA LEU A 97 -19.83 -3.77 -16.18
C LEU A 97 -19.97 -2.36 -15.62
N HIS A 98 -21.15 -1.75 -15.72
CA HIS A 98 -21.43 -0.39 -15.28
C HIS A 98 -22.35 -0.37 -14.05
N GLU A 99 -22.55 -1.51 -13.40
CA GLU A 99 -23.25 -1.61 -12.13
C GLU A 99 -22.25 -1.56 -10.97
N CYS A 100 -22.57 -0.80 -9.93
CA CYS A 100 -21.75 -0.79 -8.73
C CYS A 100 -21.80 -2.17 -8.07
N LYS A 101 -20.64 -2.77 -7.79
CA LYS A 101 -20.58 -4.09 -7.14
C LYS A 101 -20.97 -4.09 -5.65
N THR A 102 -21.28 -2.93 -5.07
CA THR A 102 -21.75 -2.86 -3.68
C THR A 102 -23.18 -3.37 -3.61
N PRO A 103 -23.52 -4.32 -2.73
CA PRO A 103 -24.89 -4.78 -2.55
C PRO A 103 -25.84 -3.60 -2.35
N GLU A 104 -27.02 -3.67 -2.97
CA GLU A 104 -28.08 -2.65 -2.90
C GLU A 104 -27.74 -1.30 -3.56
N CYS A 105 -26.50 -1.09 -4.05
CA CYS A 105 -26.14 0.11 -4.78
C CYS A 105 -26.49 -0.01 -6.26
N ARG A 106 -27.53 0.71 -6.69
CA ARG A 106 -27.95 0.78 -8.11
C ARG A 106 -27.33 1.93 -8.89
N THR A 107 -26.29 2.56 -8.32
CA THR A 107 -25.60 3.68 -8.98
C THR A 107 -24.75 3.15 -10.13
N ILE A 108 -24.80 3.85 -11.26
CA ILE A 108 -24.00 3.54 -12.45
C ILE A 108 -22.53 3.88 -12.18
N VAL A 109 -21.64 3.00 -12.61
CA VAL A 109 -20.19 3.24 -12.60
C VAL A 109 -19.73 3.74 -13.95
N GLU A 110 -18.90 4.78 -13.94
CA GLU A 110 -18.28 5.34 -15.14
C GLU A 110 -16.90 4.70 -15.37
N GLY A 111 -16.58 4.39 -16.62
CA GLY A 111 -15.29 3.81 -17.00
C GLY A 111 -15.07 2.37 -16.52
N SER A 112 -13.82 2.01 -16.23
CA SER A 112 -13.39 0.66 -15.88
C SER A 112 -13.43 0.33 -14.39
N TYR A 113 -14.03 1.20 -13.58
CA TYR A 113 -14.08 1.01 -12.14
C TYR A 113 -15.18 0.01 -11.76
N PRO A 114 -14.98 -0.82 -10.73
CA PRO A 114 -16.02 -1.75 -10.25
C PRO A 114 -17.01 -1.11 -9.26
N PHE A 115 -16.77 0.12 -8.81
CA PHE A 115 -17.57 0.81 -7.79
C PHE A 115 -17.88 2.24 -8.22
N CYS A 116 -19.06 2.75 -7.82
CA CYS A 116 -19.49 4.11 -8.13
C CYS A 116 -18.68 5.16 -7.37
N ALA A 117 -18.80 6.43 -7.76
CA ALA A 117 -18.08 7.55 -7.16
C ALA A 117 -18.23 7.62 -5.63
N THR A 118 -19.40 7.27 -5.08
CA THR A 118 -19.62 7.25 -3.63
C THR A 118 -18.86 6.12 -2.93
N HIS A 119 -18.82 4.92 -3.52
CA HIS A 119 -18.18 3.74 -2.91
C HIS A 119 -16.67 3.68 -3.11
N ILE A 120 -16.14 4.37 -4.12
CA ILE A 120 -14.71 4.53 -4.30
C ILE A 120 -14.15 5.71 -3.49
N GLN A 121 -14.94 6.50 -2.77
CA GLN A 121 -14.41 7.63 -1.98
C GLN A 121 -13.68 7.18 -0.71
N CYS A 122 -12.58 7.87 -0.42
CA CYS A 122 -11.79 7.74 0.79
C CYS A 122 -12.66 7.98 2.04
N THR A 123 -12.60 7.07 3.01
CA THR A 123 -13.41 7.16 4.25
C THR A 123 -12.94 8.24 5.22
N VAL A 124 -11.71 8.74 5.07
CA VAL A 124 -11.22 9.88 5.85
C VAL A 124 -12.02 11.12 5.47
N GLY A 125 -12.79 11.64 6.44
CA GLY A 125 -13.70 12.77 6.26
C GLY A 125 -13.05 13.94 5.54
N SER A 126 -13.81 14.58 4.65
CA SER A 126 -13.43 15.69 3.75
C SER A 126 -12.34 15.42 2.70
N CYS A 127 -11.76 14.22 2.62
CA CYS A 127 -10.72 13.95 1.63
C CYS A 127 -11.21 14.03 0.18
N GLY A 128 -12.40 13.45 -0.12
CA GLY A 128 -13.00 13.44 -1.45
C GLY A 128 -12.24 12.65 -2.53
N LYS A 129 -11.00 12.21 -2.27
CA LYS A 129 -10.20 11.41 -3.22
C LYS A 129 -10.70 9.96 -3.30
N ALA A 130 -10.42 9.31 -4.42
CA ALA A 130 -10.67 7.88 -4.58
C ALA A 130 -9.79 7.04 -3.64
N ARG A 131 -10.32 5.89 -3.21
CA ARG A 131 -9.66 4.85 -2.43
C ARG A 131 -8.50 4.28 -3.22
N TYR A 132 -7.45 3.91 -2.50
CA TYR A 132 -6.25 3.32 -3.08
C TYR A 132 -6.48 1.85 -3.43
N LEU A 133 -6.19 1.48 -4.67
CA LEU A 133 -6.06 0.09 -5.09
C LEU A 133 -4.57 -0.21 -5.27
N PRO A 134 -3.94 -0.99 -4.38
CA PRO A 134 -2.53 -1.36 -4.52
C PRO A 134 -2.29 -2.06 -5.86
N LYS A 135 -1.10 -1.89 -6.45
CA LYS A 135 -0.74 -2.61 -7.68
C LYS A 135 -0.83 -4.12 -7.44
N GLY A 136 -1.70 -4.80 -8.19
CA GLY A 136 -1.98 -6.25 -8.04
C GLY A 136 -3.02 -6.59 -6.96
N GLY A 137 -3.52 -5.61 -6.21
CA GLY A 137 -4.61 -5.79 -5.26
C GLY A 137 -5.94 -6.01 -5.97
N LYS A 138 -6.80 -6.85 -5.37
CA LYS A 138 -8.20 -7.05 -5.82
C LYS A 138 -9.19 -6.13 -5.11
N GLU A 139 -8.76 -5.53 -4.00
CA GLU A 139 -9.61 -4.79 -3.08
C GLU A 139 -9.09 -3.37 -2.83
N TYR A 140 -10.02 -2.42 -2.77
CA TYR A 140 -9.72 -1.04 -2.43
C TYR A 140 -9.51 -0.92 -0.93
N LEU A 141 -8.45 -0.21 -0.53
CA LEU A 141 -8.22 0.12 0.86
C LEU A 141 -9.19 1.22 1.33
N PRO A 142 -9.46 1.35 2.64
CA PRO A 142 -10.40 2.34 3.16
C PRO A 142 -10.02 3.80 2.84
N GLY A 143 -8.72 4.08 2.73
CA GLY A 143 -8.18 5.42 2.44
C GLY A 143 -7.75 5.59 0.99
N CYS A 144 -7.60 6.85 0.55
CA CYS A 144 -6.85 7.19 -0.65
C CYS A 144 -5.36 6.87 -0.48
N GLU A 145 -4.55 6.99 -1.54
CA GLU A 145 -3.12 6.66 -1.48
C GLU A 145 -2.42 7.36 -0.31
N MET A 146 -2.63 8.66 -0.16
CA MET A 146 -2.05 9.45 0.94
C MET A 146 -2.57 9.08 2.34
N HIS A 147 -3.71 8.39 2.44
CA HIS A 147 -4.30 7.96 3.72
C HIS A 147 -4.07 6.47 3.99
N ALA A 148 -3.71 5.70 2.96
CA ALA A 148 -3.42 4.28 3.07
C ALA A 148 -1.92 4.01 3.27
N THR A 149 -1.03 4.82 2.68
CA THR A 149 0.42 4.58 2.68
C THR A 149 1.16 5.40 3.72
N CYS A 150 2.24 4.84 4.26
CA CYS A 150 3.06 5.46 5.31
C CYS A 150 3.49 6.89 4.96
N ALA A 151 3.39 7.81 5.93
CA ALA A 151 3.86 9.20 5.76
C ALA A 151 5.40 9.35 5.78
N ALA A 152 6.15 8.29 6.08
CA ALA A 152 7.60 8.31 6.03
C ALA A 152 8.04 8.36 4.56
N GLY A 153 8.83 9.36 4.18
CA GLY A 153 9.18 9.61 2.78
C GLY A 153 9.75 8.37 2.09
N ARG A 154 9.18 8.03 0.92
CA ARG A 154 9.48 6.85 0.09
C ARG A 154 9.01 5.49 0.63
N CYS A 155 8.28 5.43 1.74
CA CYS A 155 7.70 4.19 2.23
C CYS A 155 6.35 3.91 1.56
N SER A 156 6.24 2.81 0.83
CA SER A 156 4.99 2.35 0.19
C SER A 156 4.15 1.43 1.07
N GLU A 157 4.63 1.10 2.28
CA GLU A 157 3.93 0.21 3.20
C GLU A 157 2.64 0.84 3.73
N LEU A 158 1.69 -0.03 4.07
CA LEU A 158 0.39 0.40 4.59
C LEU A 158 0.50 0.92 6.01
N ARG A 159 -0.28 1.96 6.31
CA ARG A 159 -0.41 2.50 7.66
C ARG A 159 -1.10 1.51 8.58
N ILE A 160 -0.70 1.52 9.85
CA ILE A 160 -1.50 0.88 10.89
C ILE A 160 -2.77 1.72 11.09
N LEU A 161 -3.91 1.07 11.30
CA LEU A 161 -5.17 1.75 11.60
C LEU A 161 -4.99 2.69 12.81
N GLY A 162 -5.25 3.99 12.60
CA GLY A 162 -5.09 5.03 13.61
C GLY A 162 -3.71 5.70 13.66
N SER A 163 -2.70 5.20 12.94
CA SER A 163 -1.38 5.83 12.78
C SER A 163 -1.25 6.50 11.41
N ILE A 164 -0.40 7.52 11.33
CA ILE A 164 0.05 8.09 10.04
C ILE A 164 1.27 7.35 9.46
N PHE A 165 1.79 6.35 10.19
CA PHE A 165 2.96 5.56 9.83
C PHE A 165 2.62 4.07 9.69
N CYS A 166 3.44 3.32 8.95
CA CYS A 166 3.39 1.85 8.91
C CYS A 166 4.00 1.25 10.18
N GLN A 167 4.03 -0.07 10.29
CA GLN A 167 4.62 -0.78 11.44
C GLN A 167 6.10 -0.42 11.66
N ASP A 168 6.89 -0.34 10.59
CA ASP A 168 8.33 -0.03 10.67
C ASP A 168 8.64 1.45 10.93
N HIS A 169 7.63 2.32 10.83
CA HIS A 169 7.79 3.75 11.04
C HIS A 169 6.94 4.27 12.20
N THR A 170 6.14 3.43 12.86
CA THR A 170 5.39 3.82 14.06
C THR A 170 6.28 3.61 15.27
N CYS A 171 6.35 4.58 16.17
CA CYS A 171 7.03 4.40 17.44
C CYS A 171 6.34 3.29 18.26
N GLN A 172 7.10 2.30 18.75
CA GLN A 172 6.56 1.19 19.52
C GLN A 172 6.09 1.56 20.95
N GLU A 173 6.34 2.79 21.38
CA GLU A 173 5.86 3.29 22.67
C GLU A 173 4.34 3.47 22.62
N ARG A 174 3.63 2.88 23.59
CA ARG A 174 2.18 2.99 23.69
C ARG A 174 1.72 4.45 23.71
N GLY A 175 0.79 4.78 22.80
CA GLY A 175 0.21 6.12 22.69
C GLY A 175 1.12 7.15 22.00
N CYS A 176 2.22 6.73 21.38
CA CYS A 176 3.03 7.61 20.55
C CYS A 176 2.59 7.60 19.09
N ASP A 177 2.34 8.78 18.55
CA ASP A 177 1.96 9.03 17.16
C ASP A 177 3.15 9.50 16.29
N LYS A 178 4.37 9.53 16.84
CA LYS A 178 5.57 10.04 16.15
C LYS A 178 6.27 8.95 15.34
N ALA A 179 6.98 9.38 14.29
CA ALA A 179 7.79 8.50 13.47
C ALA A 179 8.90 7.82 14.30
N GLY A 180 8.95 6.50 14.26
CA GLY A 180 10.09 5.70 14.71
C GLY A 180 11.27 5.86 13.74
N SER A 181 12.49 5.88 14.28
CA SER A 181 13.70 5.77 13.46
C SER A 181 14.05 4.29 13.32
N HIS A 182 13.91 3.72 12.13
CA HIS A 182 14.18 2.30 11.84
C HIS A 182 13.43 1.31 12.76
N GLY A 183 12.12 1.50 12.94
CA GLY A 183 11.26 0.45 13.49
C GLY A 183 11.14 0.32 15.01
N THR A 184 11.92 1.02 15.83
CA THR A 184 11.82 0.87 17.30
C THR A 184 11.16 2.07 17.97
N TYR A 185 11.88 3.18 18.09
CA TYR A 185 11.45 4.32 18.89
C TYR A 185 11.70 5.65 18.18
N CYS A 186 10.83 6.63 18.42
CA CYS A 186 11.04 8.00 17.94
C CYS A 186 12.19 8.66 18.72
N HIS A 187 12.73 9.78 18.23
CA HIS A 187 13.86 10.48 18.87
C HIS A 187 13.59 10.90 20.33
N ILE A 188 12.31 11.02 20.74
CA ILE A 188 11.93 11.35 22.12
C ILE A 188 12.00 10.12 23.02
N HIS A 189 11.76 8.91 22.47
CA HIS A 189 11.69 7.67 23.22
C HIS A 189 12.96 6.82 23.10
N ARG A 190 13.79 7.09 22.09
CA ARG A 190 15.08 6.43 21.88
C ARG A 190 16.11 6.90 22.91
N CYS A 191 16.97 5.98 23.39
CA CYS A 191 18.11 6.32 24.23
C CYS A 191 19.05 7.34 23.56
N GLU A 192 19.52 8.33 24.33
CA GLU A 192 20.50 9.35 23.85
C GLU A 192 21.93 8.81 23.71
N TYR A 193 22.19 7.54 24.07
CA TYR A 193 23.49 6.92 23.84
C TYR A 193 23.67 6.61 22.36
N GLU A 194 24.83 7.00 21.79
CA GLU A 194 25.15 6.78 20.38
C GLU A 194 24.99 5.31 19.99
N PHE A 195 24.36 5.03 18.85
CA PHE A 195 24.08 3.68 18.34
C PHE A 195 23.09 2.82 19.17
N CYS A 196 22.69 3.22 20.37
CA CYS A 196 21.64 2.51 21.11
C CYS A 196 20.29 2.66 20.40
N ARG A 197 19.53 1.56 20.31
CA ARG A 197 18.19 1.51 19.70
C ARG A 197 17.07 1.25 20.70
N ASP A 198 17.42 1.11 21.99
CA ASP A 198 16.48 0.81 23.07
C ASP A 198 15.68 2.05 23.51
N ASN A 199 14.59 1.81 24.23
CA ASN A 199 13.77 2.87 24.81
C ASN A 199 14.42 3.49 26.05
N LYS A 200 14.15 4.77 26.27
CA LYS A 200 14.44 5.46 27.53
C LYS A 200 13.69 4.76 28.67
N SER A 201 14.36 4.56 29.79
CA SER A 201 13.73 3.96 30.96
C SER A 201 12.60 4.86 31.48
N TRP A 202 11.45 4.27 31.80
CA TRP A 202 10.37 4.96 32.48
C TRP A 202 10.70 5.08 33.98
N GLU A 203 10.66 6.29 34.52
CA GLU A 203 10.76 6.51 35.96
C GLU A 203 9.41 7.05 36.45
N GLY A 204 8.91 6.51 37.57
CA GLY A 204 7.51 6.63 38.03
C GLY A 204 6.91 8.04 38.17
N ASN A 205 7.70 9.10 37.92
CA ASN A 205 7.29 10.50 37.92
C ASN A 205 7.08 11.12 36.52
N ARG A 206 6.77 10.31 35.49
CA ARG A 206 6.44 10.73 34.11
C ARG A 206 7.55 11.49 33.35
N ALA A 207 8.64 11.90 34.01
CA ALA A 207 9.83 12.42 33.38
C ALA A 207 10.63 11.26 32.79
N ARG A 208 10.78 11.23 31.47
CA ARG A 208 11.63 10.22 30.81
C ARG A 208 13.10 10.54 31.09
N GLY A 209 13.84 9.55 31.60
CA GLY A 209 15.29 9.63 31.66
C GLY A 209 15.91 9.78 30.27
N LYS A 210 17.15 10.26 30.19
CA LYS A 210 17.86 10.42 28.90
C LYS A 210 18.34 9.09 28.30
N TYR A 211 18.52 8.08 29.15
CA TYR A 211 19.15 6.81 28.80
C TYR A 211 18.22 5.61 29.04
N CYS A 212 18.47 4.50 28.35
CA CYS A 212 17.81 3.22 28.61
C CYS A 212 18.35 2.58 29.90
N SER A 213 17.74 1.47 30.31
CA SER A 213 18.15 0.71 31.52
C SER A 213 19.59 0.16 31.47
N LEU A 214 20.19 0.05 30.27
CA LEU A 214 21.58 -0.39 30.08
C LEU A 214 22.58 0.76 30.13
N HIS A 215 22.15 1.98 29.76
CA HIS A 215 23.02 3.16 29.68
C HIS A 215 22.78 4.17 30.81
N ARG A 216 21.86 3.86 31.72
CA ARG A 216 21.56 4.64 32.92
C ARG A 216 22.35 4.07 34.10
N CYS A 217 22.90 4.97 34.93
CA CYS A 217 23.58 4.57 36.16
C CYS A 217 22.66 3.71 37.06
N SER A 218 23.22 2.64 37.61
CA SER A 218 22.51 1.70 38.49
C SER A 218 22.13 2.26 39.85
N GLU A 219 22.73 3.39 40.25
CA GLU A 219 22.39 4.07 41.50
C GLU A 219 20.98 4.67 41.46
N GLU A 220 20.24 4.49 42.55
CA GLU A 220 18.87 4.96 42.66
C GLU A 220 18.79 6.47 42.38
N LYS A 221 17.81 6.87 41.56
CA LYS A 221 17.57 8.28 41.16
C LYS A 221 18.71 8.94 40.36
N CYS A 222 19.78 8.21 40.02
CA CYS A 222 20.79 8.73 39.11
C CYS A 222 20.34 8.62 37.66
N LEU A 223 20.34 9.75 36.93
CA LEU A 223 19.97 9.81 35.51
C LEU A 223 21.18 10.01 34.59
N ALA A 224 22.39 9.95 35.14
CA ALA A 224 23.62 10.15 34.38
C ALA A 224 23.96 8.95 33.49
N LYS A 225 24.70 9.24 32.42
CA LYS A 225 25.24 8.25 31.48
C LYS A 225 26.23 7.32 32.18
N VAL A 226 26.12 6.02 31.94
CA VAL A 226 27.15 5.04 32.32
C VAL A 226 28.38 5.22 31.45
N LEU A 227 29.58 5.19 32.05
CA LEU A 227 30.83 5.07 31.29
C LEU A 227 31.31 3.62 31.23
N ASP A 228 31.33 2.95 32.38
CA ASP A 228 31.80 1.57 32.53
C ASP A 228 31.09 0.94 33.75
N GLU A 229 30.91 -0.38 33.75
CA GLU A 229 30.37 -1.17 34.87
C GLU A 229 29.02 -0.69 35.48
N GLN A 230 28.11 -0.12 34.67
CA GLN A 230 26.78 0.39 35.11
C GLN A 230 26.82 1.62 36.05
N LEU A 231 27.99 2.23 36.28
CA LEU A 231 28.11 3.46 37.07
C LEU A 231 28.43 4.68 36.18
N CYS A 232 27.91 5.85 36.58
CA CYS A 232 28.36 7.11 36.01
C CYS A 232 29.73 7.50 36.58
N VAL A 233 30.39 8.48 35.97
CA VAL A 233 31.71 9.01 36.42
C VAL A 233 31.71 9.34 37.90
N ASP A 234 30.65 10.00 38.38
CA ASP A 234 30.62 10.53 39.74
C ASP A 234 30.43 9.41 40.76
N HIS A 235 29.56 8.44 40.48
CA HIS A 235 29.39 7.26 41.34
C HIS A 235 30.59 6.32 41.28
N PHE A 236 31.22 6.17 40.11
CA PHE A 236 32.47 5.42 39.99
C PHE A 236 33.59 6.06 40.81
N LYS A 237 33.75 7.39 40.73
CA LYS A 237 34.71 8.15 41.56
C LYS A 237 34.40 8.03 43.05
N ALA A 238 33.14 8.16 43.45
CA ALA A 238 32.72 8.03 44.84
C ALA A 238 33.07 6.63 45.40
N LEU A 239 32.82 5.58 44.62
CA LEU A 239 33.18 4.20 44.96
C LEU A 239 34.70 4.02 45.11
N TYR A 240 35.49 4.61 44.21
CA TYR A 240 36.95 4.54 44.27
C TYR A 240 37.53 5.28 45.48
N ILE A 241 36.99 6.45 45.81
CA ILE A 241 37.39 7.23 47.01
C ILE A 241 37.04 6.47 48.28
N ALA A 242 35.82 5.93 48.40
CA ALA A 242 35.40 5.13 49.54
C ALA A 242 36.29 3.89 49.75
N LYS A 243 36.70 3.24 48.65
CA LYS A 243 37.64 2.12 48.68
C LYS A 243 39.03 2.55 49.16
N GLY A 244 39.52 3.71 48.71
CA GLY A 244 40.81 4.27 49.14
C GLY A 244 40.86 4.66 50.62
N ARG A 245 39.72 5.02 51.21
CA ARG A 245 39.61 5.37 52.64
C ARG A 245 39.44 4.16 53.58
N GLY A 246 39.29 2.95 53.04
CA GLY A 246 38.96 1.76 53.83
C GLY A 246 37.53 1.75 54.40
N GLU A 247 36.69 2.69 53.98
CA GLU A 247 35.29 2.83 54.41
C GLU A 247 34.35 1.86 53.66
N ALA A 248 34.79 1.33 52.52
CA ALA A 248 34.05 0.34 51.76
C ALA A 248 34.20 -1.04 52.42
N ASN A 249 33.29 -1.38 53.34
CA ASN A 249 33.21 -2.71 53.93
C ASN A 249 32.89 -3.72 52.79
N PRO A 250 33.84 -4.58 52.37
CA PRO A 250 33.69 -5.38 51.15
C PRO A 250 32.64 -6.50 51.26
N GLY A 251 32.04 -6.68 52.45
CA GLY A 251 31.05 -7.71 52.75
C GLY A 251 29.64 -7.44 52.24
N GLU A 252 29.15 -6.20 52.29
CA GLU A 252 27.73 -5.93 51.98
C GLU A 252 27.46 -5.50 50.52
N GLY A 253 28.38 -4.75 49.89
CA GLY A 253 28.17 -4.26 48.52
C GLY A 253 28.31 -5.34 47.43
N ARG A 254 29.24 -6.30 47.62
CA ARG A 254 29.53 -7.33 46.61
C ARG A 254 28.44 -8.41 46.52
N ALA A 255 27.71 -8.64 47.61
CA ALA A 255 26.55 -9.53 47.62
C ALA A 255 25.37 -8.94 46.83
N LYS A 256 25.08 -7.65 46.99
CA LYS A 256 23.99 -6.96 46.28
C LYS A 256 24.25 -6.82 44.78
N LEU A 257 25.48 -6.50 44.36
CA LEU A 257 25.82 -6.39 42.93
C LEU A 257 25.80 -7.75 42.21
N LYS A 258 26.28 -8.82 42.86
CA LYS A 258 26.17 -10.19 42.30
C LYS A 258 24.73 -10.68 42.25
N GLN A 259 23.90 -10.36 43.25
CA GLN A 259 22.46 -10.67 43.20
C GLN A 259 21.75 -9.91 42.07
N ALA A 260 22.02 -8.62 41.87
CA ALA A 260 21.41 -7.83 40.79
C ALA A 260 21.78 -8.35 39.39
N LEU A 261 23.04 -8.80 39.19
CA LEU A 261 23.50 -9.42 37.94
C LEU A 261 22.96 -10.84 37.73
N ALA A 262 22.77 -11.63 38.81
CA ALA A 262 22.23 -12.98 38.73
C ALA A 262 20.71 -13.00 38.46
N VAL A 263 19.95 -12.07 39.04
CA VAL A 263 18.49 -11.98 38.83
C VAL A 263 18.15 -11.56 37.39
N LYS A 264 18.93 -10.66 36.77
CA LYS A 264 18.71 -10.28 35.36
C LYS A 264 19.04 -11.40 34.36
N ARG A 265 20.04 -12.25 34.62
CA ARG A 265 20.34 -13.40 33.74
C ARG A 265 19.27 -14.50 33.77
N LEU A 266 18.46 -14.57 34.83
CA LEU A 266 17.39 -15.56 34.95
C LEU A 266 16.06 -15.10 34.34
N THR A 267 15.84 -13.79 34.17
CA THR A 267 14.61 -13.25 33.57
C THR A 267 14.67 -13.07 32.05
N ASP A 268 15.84 -13.24 31.41
CA ASP A 268 16.02 -13.03 29.95
C ASP A 268 16.12 -14.34 29.14
N CYS A 269 15.84 -15.50 29.72
CA CYS A 269 15.91 -16.78 29.00
C CYS A 269 14.75 -17.73 29.37
N GLN A 270 13.51 -17.30 29.17
CA GLN A 270 12.35 -18.20 29.05
C GLN A 270 11.28 -17.53 28.17
N ASP A 271 11.53 -17.52 26.87
CA ASP A 271 10.46 -17.62 25.89
C ASP A 271 10.83 -18.72 24.89
N PRO A 272 10.05 -19.83 24.81
CA PRO A 272 10.37 -20.98 23.99
C PRO A 272 9.78 -20.84 22.58
N GLY A 273 10.65 -20.97 21.59
CA GLY A 273 10.26 -21.36 20.24
C GLY A 273 9.99 -20.21 19.29
N ASP A 274 10.98 -19.90 18.46
CA ASP A 274 10.71 -19.75 17.03
C ASP A 274 11.97 -20.14 16.23
N ASP A 275 11.80 -21.26 15.57
CA ASP A 275 12.73 -21.99 14.74
C ASP A 275 12.84 -21.30 13.38
N TRP A 276 13.90 -20.51 13.17
CA TRP A 276 14.27 -19.99 11.84
C TRP A 276 15.72 -20.35 11.53
N HIS A 277 15.93 -21.64 11.24
CA HIS A 277 16.98 -22.01 10.31
C HIS A 277 16.68 -21.37 8.94
N ARG A 278 17.65 -20.62 8.39
CA ARG A 278 18.37 -20.98 7.15
C ARG A 278 19.08 -19.78 6.52
N ALA A 279 20.42 -19.88 6.58
CA ALA A 279 21.43 -19.46 5.61
C ALA A 279 21.45 -18.00 5.11
N SER A 280 22.58 -17.34 5.40
CA SER A 280 23.51 -16.96 4.33
C SER A 280 24.88 -16.62 4.91
N SER A 281 25.82 -17.53 4.66
CA SER A 281 27.25 -17.32 4.68
C SER A 281 27.66 -16.36 3.57
N MET A 282 28.17 -15.18 3.92
CA MET A 282 29.07 -14.44 3.04
C MET A 282 30.24 -13.88 3.85
N SER A 283 31.42 -14.36 3.49
CA SER A 283 32.73 -13.91 3.94
C SER A 283 32.96 -12.47 3.52
N ILE A 284 33.25 -11.59 4.48
CA ILE A 284 33.76 -10.24 4.21
C ILE A 284 35.28 -10.36 4.15
N ALA A 285 35.83 -10.30 2.93
CA ALA A 285 37.22 -9.92 2.73
C ALA A 285 37.29 -8.38 2.76
N ALA A 286 38.25 -7.89 3.54
CA ALA A 286 38.61 -6.49 3.61
C ALA A 286 39.23 -6.04 2.29
N ASP A 287 38.93 -4.81 1.86
CA ASP A 287 39.93 -3.98 1.21
C ASP A 287 39.61 -2.50 1.45
N MET A 288 40.55 -1.83 2.12
CA MET A 288 40.63 -0.39 2.16
C MET A 288 41.34 0.05 0.89
N ASP A 289 40.79 1.03 0.16
CA ASP A 289 41.67 1.92 -0.57
C ASP A 289 41.12 3.35 -0.72
N ILE A 290 42.00 4.27 -0.39
CA ILE A 290 41.88 5.72 -0.43
C ILE A 290 42.23 6.16 -1.85
N ARG A 291 41.35 6.90 -2.56
CA ARG A 291 41.78 7.72 -3.70
C ARG A 291 40.80 8.86 -4.05
N LYS A 292 41.24 10.07 -3.69
CA LYS A 292 41.26 11.35 -4.42
C LYS A 292 40.27 11.56 -5.60
N SER A 293 39.35 12.49 -5.36
CA SER A 293 38.98 13.67 -6.19
C SER A 293 39.09 13.62 -7.73
N LYS A 294 37.90 13.71 -8.36
CA LYS A 294 37.45 14.36 -9.63
C LYS A 294 38.45 14.65 -10.76
N PRO A 295 37.97 14.45 -12.01
CA PRO A 295 37.76 15.61 -12.87
C PRO A 295 36.45 15.62 -13.67
N ASP A 296 36.07 16.82 -14.11
CA ASP A 296 35.06 17.14 -15.14
C ASP A 296 35.31 16.46 -16.49
N ARG A 297 34.23 16.08 -17.20
CA ARG A 297 34.00 16.43 -18.63
C ARG A 297 32.69 15.84 -19.21
N ARG A 298 31.81 16.77 -19.58
CA ARG A 298 31.02 16.95 -20.81
C ARG A 298 30.97 15.85 -21.90
N ALA A 299 29.74 15.65 -22.41
CA ALA A 299 29.28 15.07 -23.69
C ALA A 299 29.44 13.54 -23.83
N THR A 300 28.51 12.75 -24.38
CA THR A 300 27.83 12.92 -25.68
C THR A 300 26.65 11.93 -25.78
N VAL A 301 25.67 12.31 -26.61
CA VAL A 301 24.50 11.56 -27.09
C VAL A 301 24.88 10.23 -27.79
N SER A 302 24.10 9.17 -27.57
CA SER A 302 23.64 8.26 -28.65
C SER A 302 22.47 7.37 -28.21
N PRO A 303 21.39 7.30 -29.01
CA PRO A 303 20.29 6.36 -28.84
C PRO A 303 20.42 5.18 -29.80
N HIS A 304 20.11 3.96 -29.35
CA HIS A 304 19.50 2.84 -30.11
C HIS A 304 19.80 1.54 -29.39
N VAL A 305 18.77 0.90 -28.83
CA VAL A 305 18.64 -0.56 -28.88
C VAL A 305 17.16 -0.84 -29.11
N GLU A 306 16.84 -1.16 -30.36
CA GLU A 306 15.63 -1.87 -30.73
C GLU A 306 15.69 -3.27 -30.10
N SER A 307 14.64 -3.62 -29.35
CA SER A 307 14.43 -4.99 -28.88
C SER A 307 13.09 -5.46 -29.42
N GLN A 308 13.16 -6.09 -30.60
CA GLN A 308 12.14 -6.96 -31.15
C GLN A 308 11.83 -8.09 -30.17
N TYR A 309 10.55 -8.24 -29.78
CA TYR A 309 10.01 -9.52 -29.36
C TYR A 309 8.71 -9.76 -30.10
N ASP A 310 8.82 -10.65 -31.09
CA ASP A 310 7.73 -11.30 -31.79
C ASP A 310 7.07 -12.37 -30.90
N SER A 311 5.73 -12.38 -30.95
CA SER A 311 4.85 -13.55 -31.12
C SER A 311 4.99 -14.75 -30.17
N ASP A 312 3.97 -15.02 -29.34
CA ASP A 312 2.86 -15.93 -29.73
C ASP A 312 1.78 -16.10 -28.63
N PRO A 313 0.49 -16.30 -28.99
CA PRO A 313 -0.61 -16.49 -28.07
C PRO A 313 -0.92 -17.98 -27.88
N ARG A 314 -0.99 -18.44 -26.62
CA ARG A 314 -1.63 -19.72 -26.31
C ARG A 314 -2.78 -19.55 -25.33
N ALA A 315 -3.95 -19.84 -25.88
CA ALA A 315 -5.22 -20.04 -25.21
C ALA A 315 -5.10 -21.02 -24.04
N SER A 316 -5.83 -20.73 -22.97
CA SER A 316 -6.27 -21.75 -22.01
C SER A 316 -7.69 -21.43 -21.60
N VAL A 317 -8.58 -22.17 -22.24
CA VAL A 317 -9.98 -22.38 -21.87
C VAL A 317 -9.99 -23.03 -20.48
N ILE A 318 -10.58 -22.39 -19.48
CA ILE A 318 -10.96 -23.06 -18.24
C ILE A 318 -12.48 -23.10 -18.18
N SER A 319 -12.99 -24.31 -18.35
CA SER A 319 -14.37 -24.71 -18.22
C SER A 319 -14.87 -24.46 -16.78
N ARG A 320 -16.09 -23.92 -16.71
CA ARG A 320 -16.90 -23.84 -15.50
C ARG A 320 -17.39 -25.24 -15.13
N SER A 321 -17.17 -25.64 -13.88
CA SER A 321 -17.90 -26.73 -13.23
C SER A 321 -18.75 -26.10 -12.12
N SER A 322 -20.04 -25.91 -12.41
CA SER A 322 -21.03 -25.56 -11.41
C SER A 322 -21.40 -26.81 -10.62
N HIS A 323 -21.06 -26.86 -9.34
CA HIS A 323 -21.69 -27.78 -8.41
C HIS A 323 -22.99 -27.13 -7.89
N ASN A 324 -24.11 -27.75 -8.22
CA ASN A 324 -25.38 -27.55 -7.55
C ASN A 324 -25.27 -28.13 -6.12
N GLY A 325 -25.39 -27.26 -5.12
CA GLY A 325 -25.59 -27.63 -3.72
C GLY A 325 -27.00 -27.24 -3.31
N ASP A 326 -27.90 -28.16 -3.60
CA ASP A 326 -29.28 -28.23 -3.13
C ASP A 326 -29.24 -28.62 -1.64
N VAL A 327 -29.69 -27.74 -0.73
CA VAL A 327 -29.98 -28.15 0.65
C VAL A 327 -31.26 -27.45 1.09
N GLY A 328 -32.25 -28.28 1.37
CA GLY A 328 -33.61 -27.88 1.63
C GLY A 328 -33.80 -27.22 3.00
N ALA A 329 -34.88 -26.47 3.05
CA ALA A 329 -35.58 -26.10 4.26
C ALA A 329 -35.91 -27.35 5.10
N LEU A 330 -35.83 -27.22 6.42
CA LEU A 330 -36.67 -27.91 7.40
C LEU A 330 -36.37 -27.34 8.82
N TRP A 331 -37.43 -26.80 9.44
CA TRP A 331 -37.60 -26.30 10.83
C TRP A 331 -37.03 -24.91 11.16
#